data_AF-A0A1P8YJD1-F1
#
_entry.id   AF-A0A1P8YJD1-F1
#
_cell.length_a   1.000
_cell.length_b   1.000
_cell.length_c   1.000
_cell.angle_alpha   90.00
_cell.angle_beta   90.00
_cell.angle_gamma   90.00
#
_symmetry.space_group_name_H-M   'P 1'
#
loop_
_entity.id
_entity.type
_entity.pdbx_description
1 polymer ?
#
loop_
_entity_poly.entity_id
_entity_poly.type
_entity_poly.pdbx_seq_one_letter_code
_entity_poly.pdbx_strand_id
1 'polypeptide(L)'
;MRVTLRDSATAILAALALAFSPAITAPTAAAQAQPLMPAPDPDPFYWAPPDLAARANGEILRSRPVDVSRFGNADGWQVAYRSTNSSGHPVAAVTTVLVPRGGVDRPLLSYQAIINALGTRCGPSHTLFNGQLQEAPVVNLALMRGWAIALPDHLGPTSAYGAARLGGQIVLDGIRAVQHLPEARLGHSPVGLAGYSGGGMTSGWAGALAPTYAPELPIVGVAAGGVPANLSELANGLGTAPHPLFGLGFAATLGLEREYPSSIPLASGLTGAGLALRDRIANACSQEIIDAGANHSAAEVSADPAKINEPAVRSIFDQNSLMMFPGVPGHRCTSGTATAISLPPWIRSRRPSADTARPVFRSSSACSPETTARPASRGYRVYSAGSTEGSPVSPRRATAEVGSVTSGARFVAPPLATRRC
;
A
#
# COMPACT_ATOMS: atom_id res chain seq x y z
N MET A 1 -8.24 -81.01 56.73
CA MET A 1 -9.65 -81.11 57.16
C MET A 1 -10.14 -79.70 57.48
N ARG A 2 -11.11 -79.22 56.70
CA ARG A 2 -12.02 -78.07 56.89
C ARG A 2 -11.45 -76.71 57.35
N VAL A 3 -11.53 -75.76 56.41
CA VAL A 3 -11.55 -74.31 56.63
C VAL A 3 -12.85 -73.92 57.32
N THR A 4 -12.78 -73.07 58.35
CA THR A 4 -13.92 -72.32 58.90
C THR A 4 -13.55 -70.86 59.06
N LEU A 5 -14.36 -70.00 58.44
CA LEU A 5 -14.39 -68.54 58.60
C LEU A 5 -14.98 -68.13 59.96
N ARG A 6 -14.56 -66.95 60.45
CA ARG A 6 -15.39 -65.82 60.94
C ARG A 6 -14.51 -64.87 61.76
N ASP A 7 -14.25 -63.68 61.24
CA ASP A 7 -14.96 -62.41 61.55
C ASP A 7 -14.66 -61.87 62.94
N SER A 8 -13.91 -60.76 63.01
CA SER A 8 -14.41 -59.45 63.46
C SER A 8 -13.28 -58.49 63.88
N ALA A 9 -13.40 -57.27 63.36
CA ALA A 9 -12.63 -56.06 63.57
C ALA A 9 -12.30 -55.70 65.04
N THR A 10 -11.14 -55.07 65.30
CA THR A 10 -11.03 -53.61 65.54
C THR A 10 -9.62 -53.15 65.93
N ALA A 11 -9.30 -51.92 65.48
CA ALA A 11 -8.39 -50.92 66.06
C ALA A 11 -6.87 -51.11 66.00
N ILE A 12 -6.22 -50.42 65.03
CA ILE A 12 -4.89 -49.81 65.24
C ILE A 12 -4.92 -48.37 64.70
N LEU A 13 -4.57 -47.43 65.59
CA LEU A 13 -4.34 -46.02 65.32
C LEU A 13 -3.19 -45.81 64.33
N ALA A 14 -3.35 -44.92 63.34
CA ALA A 14 -2.22 -44.28 62.68
C ALA A 14 -2.58 -42.85 62.21
N ALA A 15 -1.78 -41.91 62.71
CA ALA A 15 -1.78 -40.46 62.55
C ALA A 15 -2.32 -39.87 61.23
N LEU A 16 -3.24 -38.91 61.36
CA LEU A 16 -3.50 -37.88 60.35
C LEU A 16 -2.32 -36.91 60.28
N ALA A 17 -1.45 -37.08 59.30
CA ALA A 17 -0.60 -36.01 58.80
C ALA A 17 -1.33 -35.35 57.62
N LEU A 18 -2.00 -34.23 57.87
CA LEU A 18 -2.53 -33.34 56.84
C LEU A 18 -1.35 -32.72 56.07
N ALA A 19 -0.96 -33.37 54.97
CA ALA A 19 -0.10 -32.75 53.96
C ALA A 19 -0.94 -31.72 53.20
N PHE A 20 -0.93 -30.47 53.67
CA PHE A 20 -1.45 -29.34 52.93
C PHE A 20 -0.44 -29.02 51.81
N SER A 21 -0.60 -29.65 50.64
CA SER A 21 0.13 -29.23 49.45
C SER A 21 -0.47 -27.91 48.97
N PRO A 22 0.27 -26.78 48.98
CA PRO A 22 -0.22 -25.58 48.32
C PRO A 22 -0.27 -25.90 46.82
N ALA A 23 -1.48 -25.93 46.26
CA ALA A 23 -1.66 -25.95 44.82
C ALA A 23 -1.02 -24.68 44.27
N ILE A 24 0.18 -24.81 43.68
CA ILE A 24 0.81 -23.74 42.91
C ILE A 24 -0.07 -23.59 41.66
N THR A 25 -1.07 -22.73 41.73
CA THR A 25 -1.77 -22.24 40.55
C THR A 25 -0.77 -21.40 39.76
N ALA A 26 -0.09 -22.02 38.81
CA ALA A 26 0.64 -21.29 37.78
C ALA A 26 -0.36 -20.32 37.12
N PRO A 27 -0.01 -19.04 36.92
CA PRO A 27 -0.88 -18.14 36.19
C PRO A 27 -1.06 -18.70 34.79
N THR A 28 -2.27 -19.13 34.46
CA THR A 28 -2.67 -19.37 33.07
C THR A 28 -2.51 -18.05 32.34
N ALA A 29 -1.42 -17.92 31.58
CA ALA A 29 -1.30 -16.85 30.60
C ALA A 29 -2.57 -16.89 29.74
N ALA A 30 -3.38 -15.85 29.80
CA ALA A 30 -4.55 -15.73 28.94
C ALA A 30 -4.04 -15.90 27.50
N ALA A 31 -4.47 -16.97 26.82
CA ALA A 31 -4.12 -17.21 25.44
C ALA A 31 -4.61 -16.00 24.64
N GLN A 32 -3.67 -15.17 24.18
CA GLN A 32 -3.99 -14.03 23.34
C GLN A 32 -4.66 -14.58 22.07
N ALA A 33 -5.92 -14.21 21.87
CA ALA A 33 -6.67 -14.62 20.70
C ALA A 33 -5.90 -14.19 19.44
N GLN A 34 -5.52 -15.17 18.61
CA GLN A 34 -4.76 -14.92 17.39
C GLN A 34 -5.61 -14.14 16.38
N PRO A 35 -4.99 -13.31 15.51
CA PRO A 35 -5.70 -12.67 14.41
C PRO A 35 -6.44 -13.67 13.55
N LEU A 36 -7.58 -13.24 13.00
CA LEU A 36 -8.26 -13.99 11.96
C LEU A 36 -7.56 -13.77 10.60
N MET A 37 -6.71 -14.72 10.24
CA MET A 37 -5.98 -14.73 8.96
C MET A 37 -6.93 -14.98 7.77
N PRO A 38 -6.61 -14.47 6.56
CA PRO A 38 -7.41 -14.78 5.39
C PRO A 38 -7.31 -16.27 5.06
N ALA A 39 -8.29 -16.76 4.31
CA ALA A 39 -8.21 -18.06 3.68
C ALA A 39 -6.98 -18.10 2.77
N PRO A 40 -6.17 -19.17 2.84
CA PRO A 40 -5.02 -19.32 1.95
C PRO A 40 -5.51 -19.35 0.51
N ASP A 41 -4.73 -18.78 -0.39
CA ASP A 41 -5.02 -18.91 -1.81
C ASP A 41 -4.96 -20.40 -2.21
N PRO A 42 -5.93 -20.94 -2.96
CA PRO A 42 -5.90 -22.34 -3.37
C PRO A 42 -4.78 -22.66 -4.35
N ASP A 43 -4.18 -21.66 -5.01
CA ASP A 43 -3.09 -21.82 -5.95
C ASP A 43 -1.73 -21.78 -5.22
N PRO A 44 -0.94 -22.88 -5.25
CA PRO A 44 0.38 -22.93 -4.62
C PRO A 44 1.38 -21.89 -5.14
N PHE A 45 1.10 -21.26 -6.29
CA PHE A 45 1.91 -20.14 -6.80
C PHE A 45 2.07 -19.02 -5.77
N TYR A 46 1.08 -18.80 -4.89
CA TYR A 46 1.06 -17.74 -3.88
C TYR A 46 1.72 -18.14 -2.56
N TRP A 47 2.10 -19.40 -2.37
CA TRP A 47 2.60 -19.89 -1.09
C TRP A 47 4.08 -19.60 -0.87
N ALA A 48 4.47 -19.31 0.37
CA ALA A 48 5.86 -19.15 0.75
C ALA A 48 6.60 -20.51 0.67
N PRO A 49 7.75 -20.59 -0.04
CA PRO A 49 8.59 -21.79 0.00
C PRO A 49 9.32 -21.90 1.35
N PRO A 50 9.74 -23.11 1.78
CA PRO A 50 10.40 -23.31 3.08
C PRO A 50 11.72 -22.53 3.27
N ASP A 51 12.41 -22.22 2.17
CA ASP A 51 13.71 -21.56 2.15
C ASP A 51 13.61 -20.03 1.93
N LEU A 52 12.41 -19.46 2.02
CA LEU A 52 12.15 -18.04 1.74
C LEU A 52 13.07 -17.09 2.54
N ALA A 53 13.43 -17.44 3.78
CA ALA A 53 14.31 -16.63 4.62
C ALA A 53 15.75 -16.49 4.10
N ALA A 54 16.22 -17.43 3.27
CA ALA A 54 17.54 -17.39 2.67
C ALA A 54 17.60 -16.58 1.37
N ARG A 55 16.44 -16.15 0.84
CA ARG A 55 16.30 -15.46 -0.45
C ARG A 55 16.51 -13.96 -0.33
N ALA A 56 17.06 -13.33 -1.36
CA ALA A 56 17.26 -11.89 -1.41
C ALA A 56 15.93 -11.15 -1.66
N ASN A 57 15.84 -9.90 -1.19
CA ASN A 57 14.70 -9.03 -1.47
C ASN A 57 14.55 -8.80 -2.98
N GLY A 58 13.37 -9.08 -3.52
CA GLY A 58 13.09 -9.05 -4.96
C GLY A 58 13.59 -10.25 -5.75
N GLU A 59 14.11 -11.29 -5.10
CA GLU A 59 14.47 -12.54 -5.76
C GLU A 59 13.20 -13.25 -6.27
N ILE A 60 13.20 -13.65 -7.54
CA ILE A 60 12.09 -14.36 -8.18
C ILE A 60 12.03 -15.78 -7.60
N LEU A 61 10.89 -16.13 -7.01
CA LEU A 61 10.59 -17.47 -6.53
C LEU A 61 10.00 -18.32 -7.65
N ARG A 62 9.04 -17.76 -8.38
CA ARG A 62 8.31 -18.38 -9.49
C ARG A 62 7.86 -17.31 -10.48
N SER A 63 7.73 -17.67 -11.74
CA SER A 63 7.06 -16.85 -12.75
C SER A 63 6.18 -17.74 -13.63
N ARG A 64 5.11 -17.16 -14.17
CA ARG A 64 4.26 -17.82 -15.18
C ARG A 64 3.67 -16.80 -16.15
N PRO A 65 3.50 -17.15 -17.44
CA PRO A 65 2.79 -16.29 -18.37
C PRO A 65 1.31 -16.16 -17.97
N VAL A 66 0.68 -15.06 -18.35
CA VAL A 66 -0.76 -14.82 -18.15
C VAL A 66 -1.46 -14.55 -19.48
N ASP A 67 -2.78 -14.79 -19.51
CA ASP A 67 -3.59 -14.45 -20.67
C ASP A 67 -3.73 -12.93 -20.81
N VAL A 68 -3.12 -12.39 -21.87
CA VAL A 68 -3.12 -10.98 -22.22
C VAL A 68 -3.99 -10.67 -23.45
N SER A 69 -4.88 -11.58 -23.85
CA SER A 69 -5.78 -11.42 -25.01
C SER A 69 -6.59 -10.11 -24.99
N ARG A 70 -6.88 -9.58 -23.80
CA ARG A 70 -7.62 -8.32 -23.60
C ARG A 70 -6.75 -7.06 -23.63
N PHE A 71 -5.42 -7.20 -23.70
CA PHE A 71 -4.45 -6.10 -23.53
C PHE A 71 -3.65 -5.78 -24.79
N GLY A 72 -4.20 -6.06 -25.96
CA GLY A 72 -3.62 -5.69 -27.25
C GLY A 72 -2.27 -6.36 -27.52
N ASN A 73 -1.31 -5.60 -28.06
CA ASN A 73 0.02 -6.12 -28.41
C ASN A 73 0.96 -6.11 -27.19
N ALA A 74 0.67 -6.94 -26.19
CA ALA A 74 1.48 -7.10 -24.99
C ALA A 74 1.78 -8.57 -24.70
N ASP A 75 2.84 -8.78 -23.92
CA ASP A 75 3.12 -10.02 -23.19
C ASP A 75 2.92 -9.74 -21.70
N GLY A 76 2.68 -10.79 -20.90
CA GLY A 76 2.46 -10.60 -19.48
C GLY A 76 2.84 -11.82 -18.64
N TRP A 77 3.23 -11.54 -17.40
CA TRP A 77 3.63 -12.55 -16.43
C TRP A 77 3.11 -12.21 -15.04
N GLN A 78 2.77 -13.25 -14.28
CA GLN A 78 2.77 -13.18 -12.82
C GLN A 78 4.14 -13.58 -12.31
N VAL A 79 4.64 -12.84 -11.32
CA VAL A 79 5.93 -13.08 -10.68
C VAL A 79 5.71 -13.16 -9.18
N ALA A 80 6.01 -14.32 -8.60
CA ALA A 80 6.11 -14.48 -7.16
C ALA A 80 7.56 -14.22 -6.75
N TYR A 81 7.78 -13.40 -5.74
CA TYR A 81 9.11 -12.97 -5.29
C TYR A 81 9.18 -12.87 -3.77
N ARG A 82 10.40 -12.92 -3.24
CA ARG A 82 10.64 -12.66 -1.82
C ARG A 82 10.57 -11.16 -1.55
N SER A 83 9.84 -10.79 -0.51
CA SER A 83 9.81 -9.44 0.05
C SER A 83 9.94 -9.51 1.58
N THR A 84 9.65 -8.41 2.26
CA THR A 84 9.78 -8.24 3.70
C THR A 84 8.54 -7.56 4.25
N ASN A 85 8.09 -7.98 5.43
CA ASN A 85 6.97 -7.36 6.12
C ASN A 85 7.39 -6.18 7.00
N SER A 86 6.42 -5.54 7.63
CA SER A 86 6.62 -4.36 8.48
C SER A 86 7.43 -4.64 9.74
N SER A 87 7.65 -5.91 10.12
CA SER A 87 8.54 -6.30 11.23
C SER A 87 9.90 -6.83 10.75
N GLY A 88 10.18 -6.82 9.45
CA GLY A 88 11.45 -7.32 8.90
C GLY A 88 11.49 -8.81 8.60
N HIS A 89 10.39 -9.53 8.76
CA HIS A 89 10.30 -10.95 8.45
C HIS A 89 10.05 -11.19 6.95
N PRO A 90 10.59 -12.28 6.38
CA PRO A 90 10.43 -12.58 4.96
C PRO A 90 8.99 -12.97 4.63
N VAL A 91 8.47 -12.45 3.52
CA VAL A 91 7.14 -12.81 2.97
C VAL A 91 7.24 -13.10 1.47
N ALA A 92 6.37 -13.99 0.97
CA ALA A 92 6.20 -14.19 -0.46
C ALA A 92 5.13 -13.22 -0.98
N ALA A 93 5.44 -12.47 -2.02
CA ALA A 93 4.55 -11.50 -2.64
C ALA A 93 4.43 -11.76 -4.14
N VAL A 94 3.37 -11.22 -4.75
CA VAL A 94 3.07 -11.41 -6.17
C VAL A 94 2.86 -10.06 -6.86
N THR A 95 3.30 -9.98 -8.11
CA THR A 95 3.00 -8.86 -9.01
C THR A 95 2.65 -9.40 -10.39
N THR A 96 1.69 -8.74 -11.05
CA THR A 96 1.42 -8.98 -12.47
C THR A 96 2.08 -7.89 -13.29
N VAL A 97 2.91 -8.25 -14.25
CA VAL A 97 3.55 -7.31 -15.18
C VAL A 97 3.06 -7.53 -16.60
N LEU A 98 2.73 -6.44 -17.29
CA LEU A 98 2.39 -6.42 -18.70
C LEU A 98 3.38 -5.52 -19.44
N VAL A 99 3.91 -6.01 -20.55
CA VAL A 99 4.96 -5.36 -21.34
C VAL A 99 4.50 -5.31 -22.80
N PRO A 100 4.39 -4.13 -23.43
CA PRO A 100 4.05 -4.11 -24.85
C PRO A 100 5.18 -4.71 -25.68
N ARG A 101 4.82 -5.47 -26.72
CA ARG A 101 5.81 -6.19 -27.54
C ARG A 101 6.70 -5.23 -28.32
N GLY A 102 7.96 -5.62 -28.46
CA GLY A 102 8.97 -4.86 -29.20
C GLY A 102 9.58 -3.75 -28.35
N GLY A 103 10.90 -3.85 -28.13
CA GLY A 103 11.68 -2.92 -27.32
C GLY A 103 12.36 -3.59 -26.14
N VAL A 104 13.14 -2.78 -25.43
CA VAL A 104 13.94 -3.14 -24.24
C VAL A 104 13.93 -1.90 -23.34
N ASP A 105 13.98 -2.09 -22.02
CA ASP A 105 14.15 -1.03 -21.02
C ASP A 105 13.16 0.14 -21.17
N ARG A 106 11.91 -0.19 -21.51
CA ARG A 106 10.83 0.79 -21.65
C ARG A 106 10.46 1.34 -20.26
N PRO A 107 9.91 2.56 -20.14
CA PRO A 107 9.45 3.05 -18.84
C PRO A 107 8.51 2.05 -18.16
N LEU A 108 8.78 1.75 -16.90
CA LEU A 108 7.96 0.88 -16.07
C LEU A 108 7.10 1.73 -15.15
N LEU A 109 5.78 1.59 -15.28
CA LEU A 109 4.82 2.14 -14.33
C LEU A 109 4.48 1.06 -13.28
N SER A 110 4.90 1.24 -12.04
CA SER A 110 4.36 0.46 -10.93
C SER A 110 3.06 1.12 -10.47
N TYR A 111 1.93 0.47 -10.72
CA TYR A 111 0.60 1.01 -10.40
C TYR A 111 -0.02 0.24 -9.22
N GLN A 112 -0.29 0.95 -8.13
CA GLN A 112 -0.92 0.39 -6.94
C GLN A 112 -2.43 0.58 -7.04
N ALA A 113 -3.15 -0.52 -7.23
CA ALA A 113 -4.62 -0.54 -7.31
C ALA A 113 -5.28 -0.22 -5.95
N ILE A 114 -6.57 0.12 -5.96
CA ILE A 114 -7.39 0.31 -4.78
C ILE A 114 -7.89 -1.07 -4.31
N ILE A 115 -7.02 -1.83 -3.63
CA ILE A 115 -7.38 -3.19 -3.18
C ILE A 115 -8.37 -3.17 -2.02
N ASN A 116 -8.15 -2.32 -1.00
CA ASN A 116 -9.02 -2.10 0.16
C ASN A 116 -9.80 -3.36 0.66
N ALA A 117 -9.10 -4.49 0.81
CA ALA A 117 -9.71 -5.80 1.02
C ALA A 117 -9.00 -6.65 2.07
N LEU A 118 -9.69 -7.66 2.57
CA LEU A 118 -9.17 -8.64 3.51
C LEU A 118 -9.03 -10.04 2.90
N GLY A 119 -9.48 -10.25 1.66
CA GLY A 119 -9.29 -11.51 0.93
C GLY A 119 -8.07 -11.50 0.01
N THR A 120 -7.37 -12.63 -0.07
CA THR A 120 -6.25 -12.87 -0.98
C THR A 120 -6.68 -12.80 -2.46
N ARG A 121 -7.87 -13.30 -2.77
CA ARG A 121 -8.50 -13.25 -4.11
C ARG A 121 -8.76 -11.84 -4.66
N CYS A 122 -8.66 -10.80 -3.82
CA CYS A 122 -9.01 -9.43 -4.18
C CYS A 122 -7.84 -8.66 -4.81
N GLY A 123 -6.63 -9.24 -4.82
CA GLY A 123 -5.44 -8.63 -5.41
C GLY A 123 -5.49 -8.51 -6.95
N PRO A 124 -4.79 -7.53 -7.55
CA PRO A 124 -4.70 -7.37 -9.01
C PRO A 124 -4.29 -8.63 -9.77
N SER A 125 -3.49 -9.52 -9.18
CA SER A 125 -3.13 -10.78 -9.81
C SER A 125 -4.33 -11.69 -10.12
N HIS A 126 -5.43 -11.58 -9.36
CA HIS A 126 -6.68 -12.28 -9.67
C HIS A 126 -7.66 -11.36 -10.42
N THR A 127 -7.83 -10.13 -9.95
CA THR A 127 -8.92 -9.24 -10.39
C THR A 127 -8.72 -8.66 -11.79
N LEU A 128 -7.48 -8.63 -12.30
CA LEU A 128 -7.19 -8.17 -13.66
C LEU A 128 -7.88 -9.05 -14.72
N PHE A 129 -7.95 -10.36 -14.48
CA PHE A 129 -8.40 -11.34 -15.50
C PHE A 129 -9.89 -11.64 -15.46
N ASN A 130 -10.57 -11.33 -14.36
CA ASN A 130 -12.02 -11.53 -14.21
C ASN A 130 -12.83 -10.22 -14.33
N GLY A 131 -12.17 -9.10 -14.69
CA GLY A 131 -12.83 -7.81 -14.90
C GLY A 131 -13.22 -7.06 -13.63
N GLN A 132 -12.76 -7.52 -12.45
CA GLN A 132 -13.04 -6.88 -11.17
C GLN A 132 -12.06 -5.75 -10.83
N LEU A 133 -10.94 -5.63 -11.55
CA LEU A 133 -10.01 -4.52 -11.36
C LEU A 133 -10.59 -3.22 -11.95
N GLN A 134 -11.00 -2.31 -11.06
CA GLN A 134 -11.62 -1.02 -11.43
C GLN A 134 -10.68 -0.16 -12.30
N GLU A 135 -9.38 -0.26 -12.07
CA GLU A 135 -8.35 0.54 -12.73
C GLU A 135 -7.78 -0.14 -13.98
N ALA A 136 -8.42 -1.18 -14.50
CA ALA A 136 -8.07 -1.80 -15.78
C ALA A 136 -7.87 -0.78 -16.93
N PRO A 137 -8.62 0.33 -17.04
CA PRO A 137 -8.34 1.36 -18.05
C PRO A 137 -6.94 1.98 -17.97
N VAL A 138 -6.34 2.07 -16.78
CA VAL A 138 -4.96 2.59 -16.59
C VAL A 138 -3.94 1.65 -17.24
N VAL A 139 -4.20 0.34 -17.20
CA VAL A 139 -3.36 -0.67 -17.86
C VAL A 139 -3.29 -0.40 -19.36
N ASN A 140 -4.44 -0.26 -20.01
CA ASN A 140 -4.51 0.06 -21.43
C ASN A 140 -3.82 1.39 -21.75
N LEU A 141 -4.00 2.41 -20.91
CA LEU A 141 -3.38 3.71 -21.08
C LEU A 141 -1.85 3.67 -21.03
N ALA A 142 -1.29 2.86 -20.13
CA ALA A 142 0.15 2.64 -20.01
C ALA A 142 0.69 1.88 -21.24
N LEU A 143 0.03 0.79 -21.62
CA LEU A 143 0.44 -0.02 -22.77
C LEU A 143 0.38 0.80 -24.08
N MET A 144 -0.67 1.61 -24.28
CA MET A 144 -0.79 2.53 -25.43
C MET A 144 0.29 3.61 -25.47
N ARG A 145 0.79 4.06 -24.31
CA ARG A 145 1.96 4.97 -24.23
C ARG A 145 3.28 4.27 -24.51
N GLY A 146 3.25 2.96 -24.60
CA GLY A 146 4.45 2.17 -24.74
C GLY A 146 5.21 2.01 -23.43
N TRP A 147 4.52 1.95 -22.31
CA TRP A 147 5.12 1.66 -21.01
C TRP A 147 4.82 0.22 -20.62
N ALA A 148 5.75 -0.40 -19.91
CA ALA A 148 5.43 -1.57 -19.13
C ALA A 148 4.64 -1.14 -17.88
N ILE A 149 3.79 -2.02 -17.37
CA ILE A 149 3.04 -1.77 -16.14
C ILE A 149 3.12 -2.98 -15.21
N ALA A 150 3.46 -2.74 -13.95
CA ALA A 150 3.43 -3.72 -12.87
C ALA A 150 2.29 -3.39 -11.91
N LEU A 151 1.55 -4.42 -11.50
CA LEU A 151 0.38 -4.37 -10.62
C LEU A 151 0.64 -5.29 -9.42
N PRO A 152 1.30 -4.80 -8.35
CA PRO A 152 1.61 -5.60 -7.18
C PRO A 152 0.39 -5.83 -6.28
N ASP A 153 0.29 -7.06 -5.76
CA ASP A 153 -0.64 -7.45 -4.69
C ASP A 153 -0.11 -6.92 -3.35
N HIS A 154 -0.11 -5.59 -3.21
CA HIS A 154 0.59 -4.86 -2.15
C HIS A 154 0.00 -5.00 -0.74
N LEU A 155 -1.11 -5.72 -0.57
CA LEU A 155 -1.57 -6.12 0.76
C LEU A 155 -0.88 -7.40 1.28
N GLY A 156 -0.04 -8.03 0.44
CA GLY A 156 0.74 -9.20 0.80
C GLY A 156 -0.07 -10.48 0.99
N PRO A 157 0.58 -11.56 1.44
CA PRO A 157 -0.05 -12.88 1.57
C PRO A 157 -1.11 -12.94 2.68
N THR A 158 -1.16 -11.93 3.55
CA THR A 158 -2.09 -11.82 4.68
C THR A 158 -3.24 -10.85 4.41
N SER A 159 -3.27 -10.21 3.23
CA SER A 159 -4.24 -9.16 2.89
C SER A 159 -4.36 -8.11 4.00
N ALA A 160 -3.21 -7.60 4.47
CA ALA A 160 -3.11 -6.69 5.59
C ALA A 160 -3.47 -5.25 5.18
N TYR A 161 -4.75 -5.01 4.90
CA TYR A 161 -5.23 -3.67 4.58
C TYR A 161 -4.90 -2.67 5.72
N GLY A 162 -4.37 -1.51 5.36
CA GLY A 162 -3.88 -0.49 6.31
C GLY A 162 -2.40 -0.61 6.66
N ALA A 163 -1.77 -1.78 6.45
CA ALA A 163 -0.32 -1.97 6.62
C ALA A 163 0.47 -1.37 5.45
N ALA A 164 0.52 -0.05 5.39
CA ALA A 164 1.09 0.68 4.27
C ALA A 164 2.61 0.49 4.12
N ARG A 165 3.32 0.28 5.24
CA ARG A 165 4.77 -0.02 5.23
C ARG A 165 5.06 -1.35 4.52
N LEU A 166 4.29 -2.39 4.81
CA LEU A 166 4.33 -3.68 4.11
C LEU A 166 4.15 -3.46 2.62
N GLY A 167 3.08 -2.76 2.23
CA GLY A 167 2.80 -2.50 0.81
C GLY A 167 3.91 -1.74 0.10
N GLY A 168 4.52 -0.75 0.76
CA GLY A 168 5.69 -0.03 0.22
C GLY A 168 6.88 -0.95 -0.06
N GLN A 169 7.21 -1.86 0.85
CA GLN A 169 8.30 -2.84 0.67
C GLN A 169 7.98 -3.83 -0.47
N ILE A 170 6.76 -4.35 -0.51
CA ILE A 170 6.28 -5.23 -1.58
C ILE A 170 6.41 -4.55 -2.95
N VAL A 171 6.01 -3.28 -3.07
CA VAL A 171 6.13 -2.54 -4.33
C VAL A 171 7.60 -2.44 -4.78
N LEU A 172 8.51 -2.09 -3.88
CA LEU A 172 9.94 -1.93 -4.21
C LEU A 172 10.59 -3.26 -4.59
N ASP A 173 10.30 -4.32 -3.85
CA ASP A 173 10.79 -5.67 -4.17
C ASP A 173 10.16 -6.23 -5.44
N GLY A 174 8.91 -5.89 -5.73
CA GLY A 174 8.24 -6.25 -6.98
C GLY A 174 8.88 -5.57 -8.19
N ILE A 175 9.36 -4.33 -8.04
CA ILE A 175 10.14 -3.66 -9.09
C ILE A 175 11.45 -4.39 -9.32
N ARG A 176 12.19 -4.75 -8.26
CA ARG A 176 13.42 -5.56 -8.37
C ARG A 176 13.14 -6.87 -9.12
N ALA A 177 12.09 -7.60 -8.73
CA ALA A 177 11.71 -8.86 -9.34
C ALA A 177 11.38 -8.70 -10.83
N VAL A 178 10.63 -7.66 -11.19
CA VAL A 178 10.30 -7.36 -12.59
C VAL A 178 11.53 -6.97 -13.42
N GLN A 179 12.46 -6.21 -12.85
CA GLN A 179 13.71 -5.85 -13.54
C GLN A 179 14.65 -7.06 -13.71
N HIS A 180 14.60 -8.03 -12.79
CA HIS A 180 15.35 -9.28 -12.89
C HIS A 180 14.67 -10.35 -13.76
N LEU A 181 13.43 -10.16 -14.20
CA LEU A 181 12.73 -11.10 -15.08
C LEU A 181 13.25 -10.96 -16.52
N PRO A 182 14.02 -11.94 -17.06
CA PRO A 182 14.65 -11.80 -18.37
C PRO A 182 13.65 -11.60 -19.52
N GLU A 183 12.49 -12.24 -19.43
CA GLU A 183 11.43 -12.19 -20.42
C GLU A 183 10.80 -10.79 -20.54
N ALA A 184 10.75 -10.03 -19.43
CA ALA A 184 10.20 -8.68 -19.42
C ALA A 184 11.15 -7.66 -20.07
N ARG A 185 12.46 -7.89 -20.03
CA ARG A 185 13.50 -7.00 -20.62
C ARG A 185 13.42 -5.56 -20.08
N LEU A 186 13.30 -5.41 -18.75
CA LEU A 186 13.13 -4.13 -18.05
C LEU A 186 14.30 -3.77 -17.12
N GLY A 187 15.47 -4.42 -17.27
CA GLY A 187 16.58 -4.32 -16.34
C GLY A 187 17.06 -2.90 -16.03
N HIS A 188 17.01 -1.99 -17.01
CA HIS A 188 17.40 -0.58 -16.83
C HIS A 188 16.23 0.40 -16.97
N SER A 189 15.00 -0.10 -16.95
CA SER A 189 13.80 0.72 -17.12
C SER A 189 13.72 1.82 -16.06
N PRO A 190 13.48 3.10 -16.43
CA PRO A 190 13.12 4.12 -15.47
C PRO A 190 11.73 3.80 -14.88
N VAL A 191 11.55 4.03 -13.59
CA VAL A 191 10.36 3.58 -12.84
C VAL A 191 9.52 4.76 -12.36
N GLY A 192 8.25 4.80 -12.73
CA GLY A 192 7.25 5.67 -12.13
C GLY A 192 6.38 4.90 -11.14
N LEU A 193 6.03 5.52 -10.01
CA LEU A 193 5.05 4.98 -9.07
C LEU A 193 3.74 5.77 -9.18
N ALA A 194 2.60 5.08 -9.19
CA ALA A 194 1.31 5.77 -9.17
C ALA A 194 0.20 4.98 -8.47
N GLY A 195 -0.72 5.71 -7.82
CA GLY A 195 -1.87 5.12 -7.13
C GLY A 195 -2.85 6.17 -6.61
N TYR A 196 -4.09 5.75 -6.34
CA TYR A 196 -5.14 6.59 -5.75
C TYR A 196 -5.70 5.92 -4.48
N SER A 197 -6.22 6.70 -3.52
CA SER A 197 -6.80 6.17 -2.28
C SER A 197 -5.84 5.22 -1.54
N GLY A 198 -6.24 3.98 -1.23
CA GLY A 198 -5.36 2.95 -0.66
C GLY A 198 -4.13 2.64 -1.53
N GLY A 199 -4.27 2.69 -2.85
CA GLY A 199 -3.14 2.61 -3.77
C GLY A 199 -2.19 3.81 -3.65
N GLY A 200 -2.75 5.01 -3.45
CA GLY A 200 -1.98 6.23 -3.21
C GLY A 200 -1.20 6.20 -1.89
N MET A 201 -1.80 5.62 -0.84
CA MET A 201 -1.11 5.31 0.43
C MET A 201 0.15 4.48 0.16
N THR A 202 -0.01 3.40 -0.60
CA THR A 202 1.05 2.45 -0.92
C THR A 202 2.13 3.08 -1.81
N SER A 203 1.75 3.82 -2.86
CA SER A 203 2.71 4.53 -3.73
C SER A 203 3.52 5.56 -2.95
N GLY A 204 2.88 6.29 -2.03
CA GLY A 204 3.54 7.24 -1.16
C GLY A 204 4.56 6.57 -0.23
N TRP A 205 4.18 5.46 0.40
CA TRP A 205 5.07 4.66 1.25
C TRP A 205 6.24 4.04 0.49
N ALA A 206 6.01 3.49 -0.70
CA ALA A 206 7.08 3.00 -1.56
C ALA A 206 8.08 4.13 -1.90
N GLY A 207 7.57 5.31 -2.26
CA GLY A 207 8.39 6.49 -2.51
C GLY A 207 9.21 6.95 -1.30
N ALA A 208 8.61 6.92 -0.10
CA ALA A 208 9.27 7.31 1.15
C ALA A 208 10.34 6.30 1.60
N LEU A 209 10.11 5.00 1.38
CA LEU A 209 11.06 3.93 1.71
C LEU A 209 12.20 3.80 0.70
N ALA A 210 11.99 4.16 -0.57
CA ALA A 210 12.96 3.94 -1.64
C ALA A 210 14.39 4.43 -1.33
N PRO A 211 14.64 5.64 -0.78
CA PRO A 211 16.00 6.12 -0.54
C PRO A 211 16.83 5.28 0.44
N THR A 212 16.19 4.51 1.32
CA THR A 212 16.86 3.70 2.34
C THR A 212 16.70 2.20 2.12
N TYR A 213 15.54 1.77 1.63
CA TYR A 213 15.23 0.35 1.40
C TYR A 213 15.66 -0.16 0.03
N ALA A 214 15.59 0.68 -1.01
CA ALA A 214 15.91 0.32 -2.39
C ALA A 214 16.55 1.48 -3.18
N PRO A 215 17.68 2.04 -2.69
CA PRO A 215 18.32 3.22 -3.28
C PRO A 215 18.85 3.02 -4.70
N GLU A 216 19.02 1.76 -5.12
CA GLU A 216 19.48 1.38 -6.45
C GLU A 216 18.39 1.48 -7.52
N LEU A 217 17.10 1.52 -7.14
CA LEU A 217 16.01 1.56 -8.10
C LEU A 217 15.93 2.92 -8.82
N PRO A 218 15.83 2.94 -10.17
CA PRO A 218 15.79 4.17 -10.96
C PRO A 218 14.39 4.82 -10.95
N ILE A 219 13.88 5.12 -9.76
CA ILE A 219 12.58 5.79 -9.59
C ILE A 219 12.69 7.22 -10.09
N VAL A 220 11.82 7.64 -11.01
CA VAL A 220 11.87 8.97 -11.62
C VAL A 220 10.75 9.89 -11.13
N GLY A 221 9.73 9.34 -10.46
CA GLY A 221 8.65 10.12 -9.87
C GLY A 221 7.59 9.28 -9.18
N VAL A 222 6.82 9.94 -8.31
CA VAL A 222 5.69 9.37 -7.58
C VAL A 222 4.46 10.25 -7.79
N ALA A 223 3.37 9.65 -8.23
CA ALA A 223 2.07 10.30 -8.40
C ALA A 223 1.03 9.61 -7.51
N ALA A 224 0.72 10.21 -6.36
CA ALA A 224 -0.24 9.66 -5.40
C ALA A 224 -1.40 10.63 -5.17
N GLY A 225 -2.63 10.15 -5.27
CA GLY A 225 -3.85 10.95 -5.07
C GLY A 225 -4.78 10.37 -4.02
N GLY A 226 -5.60 11.22 -3.38
CA GLY A 226 -6.58 10.79 -2.37
C GLY A 226 -5.95 10.03 -1.19
N VAL A 227 -4.70 10.35 -0.86
CA VAL A 227 -3.85 9.56 0.04
C VAL A 227 -4.41 9.60 1.46
N PRO A 228 -4.81 8.46 2.06
CA PRO A 228 -5.11 8.37 3.48
C PRO A 228 -3.79 8.41 4.27
N ALA A 229 -3.25 9.62 4.44
CA ALA A 229 -1.86 9.85 4.87
C ALA A 229 -1.66 9.84 6.39
N ASN A 230 -2.75 9.90 7.17
CA ASN A 230 -2.77 9.83 8.62
C ASN A 230 -3.91 8.90 9.08
N LEU A 231 -3.56 7.67 9.46
CA LEU A 231 -4.52 6.65 9.90
C LEU A 231 -5.13 7.00 11.27
N SER A 232 -4.40 7.68 12.14
CA SER A 232 -4.89 8.14 13.44
C SER A 232 -5.99 9.19 13.28
N GLU A 233 -5.83 10.13 12.35
CA GLU A 233 -6.88 11.11 12.00
C GLU A 233 -8.09 10.45 11.36
N LEU A 234 -7.89 9.48 10.46
CA LEU A 234 -8.99 8.74 9.82
C LEU A 234 -9.80 7.94 10.84
N ALA A 235 -9.13 7.27 11.78
CA ALA A 235 -9.80 6.55 12.86
C ALA A 235 -10.63 7.49 13.74
N ASN A 236 -10.10 8.66 14.10
CA ASN A 236 -10.84 9.68 14.84
C ASN A 236 -12.03 10.24 14.06
N GLY A 237 -11.88 10.43 12.74
CA GLY A 237 -12.93 10.94 11.86
C GLY A 237 -14.11 9.98 11.68
N LEU A 238 -13.88 8.67 11.73
CA LEU A 238 -14.95 7.67 11.78
C LEU A 238 -15.74 7.75 13.09
N GLY A 239 -15.05 8.05 14.20
CA GLY A 239 -15.65 8.27 15.50
C GLY A 239 -16.48 7.08 16.01
N THR A 240 -17.45 7.37 16.88
CA THR A 240 -18.34 6.38 17.50
C THR A 240 -19.76 6.39 16.95
N ALA A 241 -20.07 7.32 16.05
CA ALA A 241 -21.37 7.40 15.38
C ALA A 241 -21.42 6.48 14.14
N PRO A 242 -22.61 6.06 13.71
CA PRO A 242 -22.81 5.38 12.43
C PRO A 242 -22.14 6.13 11.27
N HIS A 243 -21.38 5.42 10.45
CA HIS A 243 -20.70 6.01 9.30
C HIS A 243 -20.89 5.14 8.04
N PRO A 244 -21.20 5.72 6.86
CA PRO A 244 -21.47 4.94 5.64
C PRO A 244 -20.25 4.15 5.15
N LEU A 245 -19.04 4.57 5.50
CA LEU A 245 -17.79 3.88 5.17
C LEU A 245 -17.12 3.20 6.39
N PHE A 246 -17.87 2.96 7.47
CA PHE A 246 -17.31 2.35 8.67
C PHE A 246 -16.60 1.01 8.39
N GLY A 247 -17.16 0.20 7.48
CA GLY A 247 -16.57 -1.08 7.07
C GLY A 247 -15.12 -0.99 6.62
N LEU A 248 -14.74 0.06 5.88
CA LEU A 248 -13.35 0.25 5.43
C LEU A 248 -12.40 0.53 6.59
N GLY A 249 -12.81 1.36 7.56
CA GLY A 249 -11.99 1.62 8.75
C GLY A 249 -11.85 0.39 9.64
N PHE A 250 -12.95 -0.34 9.83
CA PHE A 250 -12.93 -1.59 10.57
C PHE A 250 -12.03 -2.63 9.88
N ALA A 251 -12.13 -2.77 8.56
CA ALA A 251 -11.27 -3.66 7.79
C ALA A 251 -9.79 -3.25 7.86
N ALA A 252 -9.46 -1.95 7.80
CA ALA A 252 -8.08 -1.49 7.98
C ALA A 252 -7.53 -1.84 9.37
N THR A 253 -8.38 -1.80 10.40
CA THR A 253 -7.98 -2.19 11.75
C THR A 253 -7.70 -3.69 11.83
N LEU A 254 -8.55 -4.54 11.22
CA LEU A 254 -8.32 -5.99 11.12
C LEU A 254 -7.06 -6.33 10.31
N GLY A 255 -6.81 -5.61 9.21
CA GLY A 255 -5.60 -5.81 8.40
C GLY A 255 -4.32 -5.41 9.16
N LEU A 256 -4.38 -4.34 9.95
CA LEU A 256 -3.28 -3.96 10.85
C LEU A 256 -3.09 -4.97 11.99
N GLU A 257 -4.15 -5.59 12.53
CA GLU A 257 -4.02 -6.71 13.49
C GLU A 257 -3.27 -7.90 12.86
N ARG A 258 -3.53 -8.22 11.59
CA ARG A 258 -2.79 -9.31 10.89
C ARG A 258 -1.30 -9.03 10.76
N GLU A 259 -0.93 -7.77 10.56
CA GLU A 259 0.47 -7.36 10.42
C GLU A 259 1.17 -7.15 11.76
N TYR A 260 0.44 -6.66 12.77
CA TYR A 260 0.93 -6.32 14.09
C TYR A 260 0.17 -7.06 15.21
N PRO A 261 0.16 -8.41 15.20
CA PRO A 261 -0.69 -9.22 16.07
C PRO A 261 -0.43 -9.00 17.57
N SER A 262 0.82 -8.71 17.94
CA SER A 262 1.20 -8.44 19.33
C SER A 262 0.78 -7.06 19.82
N SER A 263 0.54 -6.12 18.90
CA SER A 263 0.31 -4.70 19.22
C SER A 263 -1.16 -4.29 19.10
N ILE A 264 -1.97 -5.04 18.34
CA ILE A 264 -3.40 -4.78 18.16
C ILE A 264 -4.21 -6.09 18.35
N PRO A 265 -4.41 -6.58 19.59
CA PRO A 265 -5.23 -7.76 19.86
C PRO A 265 -6.72 -7.38 19.88
N LEU A 266 -7.36 -7.28 18.72
CA LEU A 266 -8.75 -6.83 18.57
C LEU A 266 -9.74 -7.87 19.08
N ALA A 267 -9.46 -9.16 18.86
CA ALA A 267 -10.41 -10.22 19.15
C ALA A 267 -10.95 -10.22 20.59
N SER A 268 -10.15 -9.82 21.59
CA SER A 268 -10.59 -9.70 22.99
C SER A 268 -11.42 -8.46 23.30
N GLY A 269 -11.45 -7.47 22.41
CA GLY A 269 -12.15 -6.19 22.59
C GLY A 269 -13.43 -6.02 21.76
N LEU A 270 -13.77 -6.98 20.90
CA LEU A 270 -14.97 -6.90 20.05
C LEU A 270 -16.24 -7.36 20.78
N THR A 271 -17.36 -6.71 20.47
CA THR A 271 -18.70 -7.17 20.88
C THR A 271 -19.14 -8.37 20.03
N GLY A 272 -20.28 -8.99 20.35
CA GLY A 272 -20.88 -10.02 19.47
C GLY A 272 -21.15 -9.51 18.05
N ALA A 273 -21.58 -8.26 17.91
CA ALA A 273 -21.75 -7.62 16.60
C ALA A 273 -20.40 -7.42 15.89
N GLY A 274 -19.36 -7.01 16.62
CA GLY A 274 -18.01 -6.85 16.07
C GLY A 274 -17.39 -8.17 15.61
N LEU A 275 -17.58 -9.25 16.37
CA LEU A 275 -17.14 -10.59 15.97
C LEU A 275 -17.90 -11.05 14.72
N ALA A 276 -19.22 -10.87 14.67
CA ALA A 276 -20.02 -11.22 13.50
C ALA A 276 -19.60 -10.43 12.24
N LEU A 277 -19.35 -9.12 12.38
CA LEU A 277 -18.87 -8.30 11.27
C LEU A 277 -17.47 -8.74 10.83
N ARG A 278 -16.53 -8.97 11.77
CA ARG A 278 -15.18 -9.47 11.49
C ARG A 278 -15.23 -10.75 10.68
N ASP A 279 -16.01 -11.73 11.14
CA ASP A 279 -16.11 -13.03 10.50
C ASP A 279 -16.74 -12.91 9.09
N ARG A 280 -17.75 -12.04 8.94
CA ARG A 280 -18.37 -11.73 7.64
C ARG A 280 -17.39 -11.13 6.64
N ILE A 281 -16.49 -10.24 7.07
CA ILE A 281 -15.56 -9.53 6.18
C ILE A 281 -14.15 -10.13 6.12
N ALA A 282 -13.89 -11.24 6.83
CA ALA A 282 -12.57 -11.83 6.97
C ALA A 282 -11.86 -12.14 5.64
N ASN A 283 -12.63 -12.37 4.58
CA ASN A 283 -12.13 -12.62 3.23
C ASN A 283 -12.74 -11.67 2.20
N ALA A 284 -13.38 -10.59 2.63
CA ALA A 284 -14.19 -9.77 1.75
C ALA A 284 -13.35 -8.84 0.86
N CYS A 285 -13.85 -8.57 -0.35
CA CYS A 285 -13.31 -7.54 -1.23
C CYS A 285 -13.96 -6.16 -0.93
N SER A 286 -13.42 -5.07 -1.48
CA SER A 286 -13.78 -3.69 -1.12
C SER A 286 -15.28 -3.41 -1.05
N GLN A 287 -16.04 -3.82 -2.07
CA GLN A 287 -17.48 -3.55 -2.12
C GLN A 287 -18.23 -4.34 -1.04
N GLU A 288 -17.89 -5.62 -0.87
CA GLU A 288 -18.46 -6.48 0.18
C GLU A 288 -18.18 -5.90 1.58
N ILE A 289 -17.00 -5.33 1.81
CA ILE A 289 -16.63 -4.65 3.07
C ILE A 289 -17.48 -3.40 3.29
N ILE A 290 -17.61 -2.56 2.26
CA ILE A 290 -18.43 -1.33 2.31
C ILE A 290 -19.87 -1.69 2.66
N ASP A 291 -20.46 -2.63 1.91
CA ASP A 291 -21.86 -3.02 2.08
C ASP A 291 -22.08 -3.70 3.44
N ALA A 292 -21.13 -4.50 3.91
CA ALA A 292 -21.25 -5.20 5.18
C ALA A 292 -21.11 -4.28 6.39
N GLY A 293 -20.29 -3.23 6.29
CA GLY A 293 -20.01 -2.30 7.38
C GLY A 293 -20.75 -0.97 7.28
N ALA A 294 -21.60 -0.75 6.27
CA ALA A 294 -22.30 0.51 6.09
C ALA A 294 -23.20 0.84 7.29
N ASN A 295 -23.07 2.05 7.83
CA ASN A 295 -23.84 2.58 8.96
C ASN A 295 -23.67 1.81 10.28
N HIS A 296 -22.68 0.91 10.38
CA HIS A 296 -22.18 0.43 11.66
C HIS A 296 -21.30 1.51 12.32
N SER A 297 -20.92 1.28 13.59
CA SER A 297 -20.07 2.21 14.33
C SER A 297 -19.09 1.52 15.28
N ALA A 298 -18.06 2.26 15.73
CA ALA A 298 -17.11 1.74 16.71
C ALA A 298 -17.76 1.39 18.06
N ALA A 299 -18.79 2.15 18.46
CA ALA A 299 -19.55 1.89 19.68
C ALA A 299 -20.38 0.60 19.61
N GLU A 300 -20.76 0.17 18.41
CA GLU A 300 -21.47 -1.08 18.21
C GLU A 300 -20.52 -2.29 18.23
N VAL A 301 -19.36 -2.18 17.56
CA VAL A 301 -18.48 -3.32 17.32
C VAL A 301 -17.40 -3.52 18.38
N SER A 302 -17.07 -2.48 19.15
CA SER A 302 -16.06 -2.53 20.22
C SER A 302 -16.70 -2.41 21.59
N ALA A 303 -16.29 -3.28 22.52
CA ALA A 303 -16.66 -3.19 23.92
C ALA A 303 -16.03 -1.98 24.62
N ASP A 304 -14.92 -1.47 24.06
CA ASP A 304 -14.24 -0.27 24.51
C ASP A 304 -13.68 0.50 23.29
N PRO A 305 -14.50 1.34 22.63
CA PRO A 305 -14.07 2.08 21.45
C PRO A 305 -12.97 3.10 21.75
N ALA A 306 -12.75 3.48 23.01
CA ALA A 306 -11.69 4.40 23.38
C ALA A 306 -10.29 3.77 23.25
N LYS A 307 -10.17 2.43 23.21
CA LYS A 307 -8.88 1.74 23.04
C LYS A 307 -8.14 2.06 21.76
N ILE A 308 -8.85 2.49 20.71
CA ILE A 308 -8.23 2.97 19.47
C ILE A 308 -7.27 4.15 19.72
N ASN A 309 -7.45 4.84 20.84
CA ASN A 309 -6.66 5.98 21.27
C ASN A 309 -5.52 5.63 22.24
N GLU A 310 -5.38 4.37 22.64
CA GLU A 310 -4.26 3.94 23.48
C GLU A 310 -2.93 4.15 22.76
N PRO A 311 -1.85 4.54 23.48
CA PRO A 311 -0.57 4.83 22.86
C PRO A 311 -0.01 3.68 22.00
N ALA A 312 -0.23 2.42 22.41
CA ALA A 312 0.24 1.25 21.68
C ALA A 312 -0.45 1.12 20.30
N VAL A 313 -1.78 1.27 20.25
CA VAL A 313 -2.56 1.18 19.01
C VAL A 313 -2.28 2.38 18.11
N ARG A 314 -2.29 3.59 18.68
CA ARG A 314 -1.93 4.82 17.94
C ARG A 314 -0.54 4.75 17.34
N SER A 315 0.43 4.21 18.06
CA SER A 315 1.79 4.05 17.54
C SER A 315 1.81 3.21 16.26
N ILE A 316 0.99 2.17 16.13
CA ILE A 316 0.91 1.36 14.90
C ILE A 316 0.26 2.15 13.75
N PHE A 317 -0.78 2.93 14.05
CA PHE A 317 -1.42 3.80 13.06
C PHE A 317 -0.44 4.87 12.56
N ASP A 318 0.32 5.48 13.47
CA ASP A 318 1.33 6.47 13.16
C ASP A 318 2.49 5.85 12.36
N GLN A 319 2.93 4.64 12.70
CA GLN A 319 3.94 3.89 11.94
C GLN A 319 3.51 3.54 10.51
N ASN A 320 2.20 3.55 10.21
CA ASN A 320 1.64 3.35 8.87
C ASN A 320 1.07 4.65 8.26
N SER A 321 1.28 5.79 8.94
CA SER A 321 0.90 7.11 8.46
C SER A 321 2.08 7.77 7.77
N LEU A 322 1.94 8.00 6.46
CA LEU A 322 2.98 8.61 5.63
C LEU A 322 3.43 9.98 6.17
N MET A 323 2.52 10.76 6.75
CA MET A 323 2.82 12.06 7.35
C MET A 323 3.72 12.00 8.58
N MET A 324 3.77 10.85 9.26
CA MET A 324 4.58 10.65 10.46
C MET A 324 5.93 10.02 10.12
N PHE A 325 6.17 9.63 8.86
CA PHE A 325 7.42 9.02 8.46
C PHE A 325 8.55 10.06 8.38
N PRO A 326 9.64 9.95 9.18
CA PRO A 326 10.69 10.97 9.23
C PRO A 326 11.42 11.21 7.91
N GLY A 327 11.41 10.22 7.01
CA GLY A 327 12.03 10.32 5.68
C GLY A 327 11.23 11.14 4.66
N VAL A 328 9.97 11.49 4.98
CA VAL A 328 9.22 12.51 4.23
C VAL A 328 9.55 13.86 4.85
N PRO A 329 10.06 14.86 4.09
CA PRO A 329 10.32 16.19 4.62
C PRO A 329 9.06 16.71 5.32
N GLY A 330 9.23 17.21 6.55
CA GLY A 330 8.16 17.65 7.44
C GLY A 330 7.26 18.71 6.79
N HIS A 331 6.30 18.24 6.01
CA HIS A 331 5.24 19.03 5.43
C HIS A 331 3.96 18.41 5.96
N ARG A 332 3.26 19.14 6.83
CA ARG A 332 1.88 18.79 7.22
C ARG A 332 1.04 18.78 5.95
N CYS A 333 0.90 17.62 5.33
CA CYS A 333 -0.08 17.40 4.27
C CYS A 333 -1.47 17.47 4.92
N THR A 334 -2.12 18.63 4.88
CA THR A 334 -3.53 18.66 5.28
C THR A 334 -4.36 17.88 4.26
N SER A 335 -5.36 17.15 4.74
CA SER A 335 -6.32 16.37 3.95
C SER A 335 -7.11 17.28 3.02
N GLY A 336 -6.61 17.48 1.80
CA GLY A 336 -7.32 18.17 0.72
C GLY A 336 -7.77 17.17 -0.34
N THR A 337 -9.01 17.31 -0.81
CA THR A 337 -9.55 16.60 -1.98
C THR A 337 -8.61 16.77 -3.18
N ALA A 338 -7.96 15.69 -3.61
CA ALA A 338 -7.03 15.71 -4.75
C ALA A 338 -7.74 15.22 -6.01
N THR A 339 -7.84 16.10 -7.01
CA THR A 339 -8.49 15.84 -8.30
C THR A 339 -7.47 15.70 -9.43
N ALA A 340 -7.72 14.70 -10.29
CA ALA A 340 -7.21 14.48 -11.66
C ALA A 340 -5.70 14.60 -11.96
N ILE A 341 -5.15 13.51 -12.49
CA ILE A 341 -3.78 13.35 -12.99
C ILE A 341 -3.55 14.26 -14.21
N SER A 342 -2.70 15.29 -14.07
CA SER A 342 -2.00 15.89 -15.20
C SER A 342 -0.56 15.37 -15.21
N LEU A 343 -0.21 14.59 -16.23
CA LEU A 343 1.16 14.10 -16.41
C LEU A 343 2.11 15.28 -16.65
N PRO A 344 3.27 15.34 -15.98
CA PRO A 344 4.23 16.43 -16.15
C PRO A 344 4.75 16.56 -17.61
N PRO A 345 5.17 17.77 -18.04
CA PRO A 345 5.55 18.04 -19.44
C PRO A 345 6.69 17.19 -20.00
N TRP A 346 7.64 16.75 -19.17
CA TRP A 346 8.79 15.93 -19.62
C TRP A 346 8.41 14.48 -19.93
N ILE A 347 7.24 14.02 -19.46
CA ILE A 347 6.64 12.74 -19.86
C ILE A 347 6.02 12.82 -21.27
N ARG A 348 5.81 14.03 -21.84
CA ARG A 348 5.31 14.21 -23.22
C ARG A 348 6.41 14.20 -24.29
N SER A 349 7.69 14.33 -23.92
CA SER A 349 8.77 14.49 -24.90
C SER A 349 9.49 13.17 -25.22
N ARG A 350 9.58 12.83 -26.51
CA ARG A 350 10.24 11.63 -27.05
C ARG A 350 11.79 11.66 -27.06
N ARG A 351 12.47 12.62 -26.43
CA ARG A 351 13.95 12.63 -26.37
C ARG A 351 14.46 13.31 -25.10
N PRO A 352 15.49 12.76 -24.42
CA PRO A 352 16.25 13.49 -23.42
C PRO A 352 17.23 14.43 -24.14
N SER A 353 17.04 15.74 -24.05
CA SER A 353 18.10 16.70 -24.35
C SER A 353 18.81 17.09 -23.06
N ALA A 354 20.14 16.98 -23.08
CA ALA A 354 21.03 17.42 -22.02
C ALA A 354 21.02 18.96 -21.95
N ASP A 355 20.17 19.53 -21.12
CA ASP A 355 20.44 20.86 -20.57
C ASP A 355 19.75 21.05 -19.21
N THR A 356 20.57 21.14 -18.18
CA THR A 356 20.19 21.21 -16.77
C THR A 356 19.73 22.61 -16.40
N ALA A 357 18.41 22.85 -16.45
CA ALA A 357 17.77 23.95 -15.73
C ALA A 357 17.11 23.41 -14.45
N ARG A 358 17.66 23.80 -13.29
CA ARG A 358 17.16 23.45 -11.93
C ARG A 358 15.76 24.06 -11.70
N PRO A 359 14.71 23.27 -11.41
CA PRO A 359 13.41 23.84 -11.04
C PRO A 359 13.12 23.71 -9.54
N VAL A 360 12.46 24.74 -9.03
CA VAL A 360 12.07 25.04 -7.64
C VAL A 360 10.68 24.46 -7.35
N PHE A 361 10.45 24.07 -6.09
CA PHE A 361 9.15 23.66 -5.53
C PHE A 361 8.06 24.74 -5.75
N ARG A 362 6.87 24.35 -6.23
CA ARG A 362 5.63 25.11 -6.04
C ARG A 362 4.51 24.15 -5.64
N SER A 363 4.11 24.23 -4.37
CA SER A 363 2.88 23.64 -3.85
C SER A 363 1.69 24.54 -4.24
N SER A 364 0.61 23.96 -4.74
CA SER A 364 -0.71 24.60 -4.71
C SER A 364 -1.42 24.08 -3.47
N SER A 365 -1.34 24.87 -2.37
CA SER A 365 -2.09 24.80 -1.11
C SER A 365 -2.48 23.39 -0.62
N ALA A 366 -1.80 22.79 0.36
CA ALA A 366 -1.57 23.36 1.68
C ALA A 366 -0.23 22.89 2.33
N CYS A 367 0.87 23.11 1.63
CA CYS A 367 2.22 23.02 2.22
C CYS A 367 2.91 24.37 2.04
N SER A 368 2.95 25.19 3.09
CA SER A 368 3.82 26.37 3.17
C SER A 368 5.05 26.00 4.00
N PRO A 369 6.28 26.30 3.54
CA PRO A 369 7.49 26.07 4.31
C PRO A 369 7.70 27.18 5.35
N GLU A 370 7.86 26.82 6.62
CA GLU A 370 8.67 27.61 7.53
C GLU A 370 10.15 27.23 7.28
N THR A 371 10.92 28.21 6.87
CA THR A 371 12.35 28.12 6.57
C THR A 371 13.15 27.61 7.78
N THR A 372 13.90 26.51 7.63
CA THR A 372 15.37 26.46 7.75
C THR A 372 15.91 25.01 7.68
N ALA A 373 17.14 24.89 7.15
CA ALA A 373 18.03 23.72 7.06
C ALA A 373 17.74 22.64 5.98
N ARG A 374 18.62 22.58 4.97
CA ARG A 374 18.73 21.51 3.97
C ARG A 374 19.55 20.33 4.50
N PRO A 375 19.17 19.08 4.21
CA PRO A 375 20.12 18.02 3.90
C PRO A 375 20.13 17.71 2.40
N ALA A 376 21.30 17.39 1.88
CA ALA A 376 21.51 16.95 0.51
C ALA A 376 21.05 15.48 0.34
N SER A 377 19.82 15.27 -0.12
CA SER A 377 19.34 13.96 -0.59
C SER A 377 18.80 14.09 -2.02
N ARG A 378 19.01 13.05 -2.84
CA ARG A 378 18.48 12.99 -4.22
C ARG A 378 16.94 13.01 -4.16
N GLY A 379 16.35 14.19 -4.30
CA GLY A 379 14.89 14.37 -4.26
C GLY A 379 14.22 13.89 -5.56
N TYR A 380 13.18 13.07 -5.43
CA TYR A 380 12.29 12.70 -6.54
C TYR A 380 11.17 13.72 -6.71
N ARG A 381 10.58 13.80 -7.92
CA ARG A 381 9.48 14.72 -8.20
C ARG A 381 8.15 14.10 -7.77
N VAL A 382 7.47 14.74 -6.82
CA VAL A 382 6.10 14.41 -6.38
C VAL A 382 5.13 15.35 -7.09
N TYR A 383 4.10 14.80 -7.73
CA TYR A 383 3.08 15.58 -8.45
C TYR A 383 1.73 15.53 -7.74
N SER A 384 1.12 16.70 -7.54
CA SER A 384 -0.27 16.89 -7.10
C SER A 384 -0.90 17.99 -7.95
N ALA A 385 -2.13 17.80 -8.41
CA ALA A 385 -2.93 18.81 -9.09
C ALA A 385 -4.29 18.93 -8.39
N GLY A 386 -4.87 20.13 -8.38
CA GLY A 386 -6.21 20.40 -7.85
C GLY A 386 -7.13 20.91 -8.96
N SER A 387 -8.40 20.56 -8.89
CA SER A 387 -9.47 21.21 -9.66
C SER A 387 -10.48 21.82 -8.69
N THR A 388 -10.77 23.10 -8.84
CA THR A 388 -11.90 23.75 -8.18
C THR A 388 -13.10 23.73 -9.13
N GLU A 389 -14.19 23.09 -8.74
CA GLU A 389 -15.53 23.35 -9.29
C GLU A 389 -16.45 23.84 -8.17
N GLY A 390 -17.12 24.98 -8.40
CA GLY A 390 -18.37 25.34 -7.71
C GLY A 390 -18.46 26.71 -7.04
N SER A 391 -18.75 27.78 -7.79
CA SER A 391 -19.92 28.67 -7.56
C SER A 391 -19.99 29.81 -8.60
N PRO A 392 -21.19 30.26 -9.01
CA PRO A 392 -21.40 31.07 -10.20
C PRO A 392 -21.14 32.56 -9.93
N VAL A 393 -20.27 33.19 -10.73
CA VAL A 393 -20.15 34.65 -10.78
C VAL A 393 -20.82 35.15 -12.06
N SER A 394 -21.86 35.96 -11.87
CA SER A 394 -22.64 36.62 -12.91
C SER A 394 -21.78 37.50 -13.85
N PRO A 395 -22.09 37.60 -15.16
CA PRO A 395 -21.25 38.30 -16.12
C PRO A 395 -21.60 39.79 -16.18
N ARG A 396 -20.79 40.68 -15.58
CA ARG A 396 -20.77 42.10 -15.95
C ARG A 396 -19.36 42.71 -15.89
N ARG A 397 -18.90 43.10 -17.10
CA ARG A 397 -17.94 44.17 -17.45
C ARG A 397 -16.57 44.22 -16.75
N ALA A 398 -15.54 43.86 -17.51
CA ALA A 398 -14.32 44.68 -17.61
C ALA A 398 -13.70 44.45 -19.01
N THR A 399 -14.00 45.42 -19.89
CA THR A 399 -13.25 45.91 -21.06
C THR A 399 -12.08 45.10 -21.62
N ALA A 400 -12.21 44.73 -22.89
CA ALA A 400 -11.13 44.41 -23.80
C ALA A 400 -10.30 45.67 -24.10
N GLU A 401 -8.98 45.57 -23.95
CA GLU A 401 -8.04 46.38 -24.72
C GLU A 401 -7.36 45.46 -25.74
N VAL A 402 -7.68 45.72 -27.00
CA VAL A 402 -7.02 45.17 -28.18
C VAL A 402 -5.87 46.12 -28.50
N GLY A 403 -4.64 45.64 -28.35
CA GLY A 403 -3.44 46.30 -28.86
C GLY A 403 -2.85 45.50 -30.02
N SER A 404 -3.19 45.87 -31.25
CA SER A 404 -2.53 45.41 -32.46
C SER A 404 -1.22 46.17 -32.67
N VAL A 405 -0.09 45.49 -32.86
CA VAL A 405 1.07 46.05 -33.60
C VAL A 405 1.70 44.99 -34.49
N THR A 406 1.90 45.42 -35.72
CA THR A 406 2.39 44.79 -36.95
C THR A 406 3.91 44.52 -36.99
N SER A 407 4.28 43.43 -37.69
CA SER A 407 5.39 43.31 -38.68
C SER A 407 6.68 44.12 -38.50
N GLY A 408 7.84 43.43 -38.38
CA GLY A 408 9.13 43.97 -38.82
C GLY A 408 10.39 43.19 -38.42
N ALA A 409 11.30 43.02 -39.40
CA ALA A 409 12.74 42.67 -39.32
C ALA A 409 13.10 41.17 -39.11
N ARG A 410 13.53 40.43 -40.14
CA ARG A 410 14.78 40.46 -40.96
C ARG A 410 15.85 39.49 -40.42
N PHE A 411 16.04 38.40 -41.18
CA PHE A 411 17.22 37.54 -41.18
C PHE A 411 18.47 38.38 -41.53
N VAL A 412 19.53 38.22 -40.75
CA VAL A 412 20.88 38.69 -41.09
C VAL A 412 21.84 37.50 -40.95
N ALA A 413 22.40 37.09 -42.09
CA ALA A 413 23.50 36.14 -42.19
C ALA A 413 24.84 36.88 -41.98
N PRO A 414 25.88 36.25 -41.39
CA PRO A 414 27.21 36.84 -41.32
C PRO A 414 27.97 36.67 -42.66
N PRO A 415 28.84 37.62 -43.05
CA PRO A 415 29.54 37.57 -44.33
C PRO A 415 30.79 36.68 -44.29
N LEU A 416 31.03 35.99 -45.41
CA LEU A 416 32.27 35.31 -45.78
C LEU A 416 32.84 36.00 -47.04
N ALA A 417 34.10 36.45 -46.99
CA ALA A 417 35.05 36.60 -48.12
C ALA A 417 36.31 37.38 -47.64
N THR A 418 37.47 36.75 -47.36
CA THR A 418 38.60 36.32 -48.22
C THR A 418 39.80 37.27 -48.30
N ARG A 419 40.97 36.72 -47.88
CA ARG A 419 42.31 36.66 -48.54
C ARG A 419 43.43 37.69 -48.26
N ARG A 420 44.63 37.08 -48.03
CA ARG A 420 46.05 37.52 -48.14
C ARG A 420 46.58 38.38 -46.98
N CYS A 421 47.77 38.17 -46.42
CA CYS A 421 48.97 37.40 -46.82
C CYS A 421 49.33 36.28 -45.85
#